data_AF-A0A1C6CG88-F1
#
_entry.id   AF-A0A1C6CG88-F1
#
_cell.length_a   1.000
_cell.length_b   1.000
_cell.length_c   1.000
_cell.angle_alpha   90.00
_cell.angle_beta   90.00
_cell.angle_gamma   90.00
#
_symmetry.space_group_name_H-M   'P 1'
#
loop_
_entity.id
_entity.type
_entity.pdbx_description
1 polymer ?
#
loop_
_entity_poly.entity_id
_entity_poly.type
_entity_poly.pdbx_seq_one_letter_code
_entity_poly.pdbx_strand_id
1 'polypeptide(L)'
;MKKNHHLHRQIHLCLIILLLLFCSSSQVFAAARVNVKNTRIKLSATKLTYNKKVQRPKVRVTYKGKVLKEKKNYIVKYSKGCKKVGTYTVQIIGKGTYTGTAKKQFVILPPKAQIMNIYAKTAAATVVVKRQTSQTSGYQLRYATNSKLKNAKTITVKGNKNNTIFLNGLRAGTTYYMQTRTYMTVKGKKYYSKWSSTGHCTTNRETNSTHQSATPTPTPTPTSTPVPTPTPIPKADLPAHDQKENAPAKYTYEIYGLDKQKADIYTDCLKPLFIKTDNPDPNSFSLIFNGNDSRTSAYRSGSSRFFDDIPLENNDSETTSLEKVKGGYIKYVKFFEAGTYTVEFREYSLSGYTVANTVTLNVLDYDQAENAWLIDIINKTTTADMTPFEKMDAISAYLREPGRFKYLTRYNDHTVDLAADPNEPFFVTYRWNSSTSPSVLGEFAELVGGFDDIHYCFGDYPVGSPSWSIWHYVVKLTIGNETRNYAVCPMGSTGNIEEIKMIDFSDLSNMRKFG
;
A
#
# COMPACT_ATOMS: atom_id res chain seq x y z
N MET A 1 9.23 22.82 104.13
CA MET A 1 9.22 22.53 102.67
C MET A 1 9.84 21.15 102.34
N LYS A 2 9.34 20.03 102.88
CA LYS A 2 9.91 18.68 102.63
C LYS A 2 8.89 17.55 102.35
N LYS A 3 7.65 17.86 101.93
CA LYS A 3 6.61 16.82 101.71
C LYS A 3 6.27 16.46 100.25
N ASN A 4 6.73 17.21 99.24
CA ASN A 4 6.31 16.94 97.84
C ASN A 4 7.33 16.20 96.96
N HIS A 5 8.58 16.03 97.41
CA HIS A 5 9.60 15.41 96.56
C HIS A 5 9.42 13.88 96.44
N HIS A 6 8.91 13.24 97.50
CA HIS A 6 8.71 11.79 97.52
C HIS A 6 7.49 11.36 96.69
N LEU A 7 6.42 12.16 96.71
CA LEU A 7 5.21 11.94 95.91
C LEU A 7 5.50 12.13 94.41
N HIS A 8 6.28 13.16 94.06
CA HIS A 8 6.68 13.39 92.66
C HIS A 8 7.58 12.27 92.12
N ARG A 9 8.48 11.73 92.96
CA ARG A 9 9.36 10.62 92.59
C ARG A 9 8.58 9.31 92.44
N GLN A 10 7.57 9.04 93.27
CA GLN A 10 6.69 7.88 93.10
C GLN A 10 5.78 8.00 91.88
N ILE A 11 5.23 9.19 91.58
CA ILE A 11 4.43 9.42 90.38
C ILE A 11 5.28 9.25 89.11
N HIS A 12 6.51 9.74 89.10
CA HIS A 12 7.44 9.51 87.98
C HIS A 12 7.83 8.03 87.84
N LEU A 13 8.06 7.32 88.94
CA LEU A 13 8.38 5.90 88.89
C LEU A 13 7.19 5.08 88.38
N CYS A 14 5.97 5.40 88.80
CA CYS A 14 4.74 4.77 88.29
C CYS A 14 4.49 5.11 86.81
N LEU A 15 4.75 6.33 86.34
CA LEU A 15 4.66 6.70 84.93
C LEU A 15 5.69 5.98 84.07
N ILE A 16 6.92 5.79 84.57
CA ILE A 16 7.98 5.05 83.88
C ILE A 16 7.66 3.55 83.84
N ILE A 17 7.14 2.98 84.93
CA ILE A 17 6.71 1.57 84.97
C ILE A 17 5.48 1.35 84.06
N LEU A 18 4.52 2.28 84.02
CA LEU A 18 3.42 2.24 83.04
C LEU A 18 3.94 2.35 81.60
N LEU A 19 4.91 3.24 81.31
CA LEU A 19 5.52 3.34 79.97
C LEU A 19 6.26 2.07 79.57
N LEU A 20 6.95 1.41 80.51
CA LEU A 20 7.68 0.16 80.27
C LEU A 20 6.75 -1.05 80.13
N LEU A 21 5.62 -1.07 80.85
CA LEU A 21 4.55 -2.07 80.70
C LEU A 21 3.77 -1.91 79.39
N PHE A 22 3.55 -0.67 78.90
CA PHE A 22 3.04 -0.41 77.55
C PHE A 22 4.07 -0.71 76.44
N CYS A 23 5.36 -0.77 76.76
CA CYS A 23 6.43 -1.10 75.82
C CYS A 23 6.62 -2.63 75.62
N SER A 24 6.22 -3.45 76.60
CA SER A 24 6.50 -4.89 76.61
C SER A 24 5.37 -5.78 76.03
N SER A 25 4.25 -5.21 75.59
CA SER A 25 3.18 -5.96 74.89
C SER A 25 2.94 -5.52 73.44
N SER A 26 3.89 -4.81 72.83
CA SER A 26 3.94 -4.71 71.37
C SER A 26 4.52 -6.00 70.81
N GLN A 27 3.75 -7.10 70.85
CA GLN A 27 4.02 -8.21 69.94
C GLN A 27 3.94 -7.62 68.53
N VAL A 28 5.10 -7.29 67.95
CA VAL A 28 5.23 -6.94 66.55
C VAL A 28 4.88 -8.22 65.80
N PHE A 29 3.60 -8.46 65.58
CA PHE A 29 3.14 -9.50 64.69
C PHE A 29 3.80 -9.21 63.35
N ALA A 30 4.78 -10.03 62.97
CA ALA A 30 5.39 -9.97 61.66
C ALA A 30 4.24 -10.06 60.66
N ALA A 31 3.93 -8.93 59.99
CA ALA A 31 2.80 -8.85 59.07
C ALA A 31 2.90 -10.01 58.09
N ALA A 32 1.87 -10.88 58.08
CA ALA A 32 1.90 -12.12 57.31
C ALA A 32 2.33 -11.84 55.87
N ARG A 33 3.48 -12.40 55.47
CA ARG A 33 4.07 -12.16 54.15
C ARG A 33 3.16 -12.77 53.08
N VAL A 34 2.82 -11.98 52.07
CA VAL A 34 1.93 -12.42 51.00
C VAL A 34 2.77 -12.90 49.82
N ASN A 35 2.65 -14.17 49.44
CA ASN A 35 3.29 -14.64 48.22
C ASN A 35 2.63 -13.99 46.99
N VAL A 36 3.42 -13.39 46.10
CA VAL A 36 2.93 -12.69 44.92
C VAL A 36 2.14 -13.60 43.97
N LYS A 37 2.33 -14.93 44.03
CA LYS A 37 1.51 -15.91 43.29
C LYS A 37 0.03 -15.90 43.71
N ASN A 38 -0.27 -15.48 44.95
CA ASN A 38 -1.61 -15.37 45.52
C ASN A 38 -2.26 -14.00 45.23
N THR A 39 -1.64 -13.17 44.39
CA THR A 39 -2.18 -11.89 43.95
C THR A 39 -2.81 -12.01 42.56
N ARG A 40 -3.71 -11.09 42.21
CA ARG A 40 -4.25 -10.98 40.86
C ARG A 40 -3.27 -10.22 39.97
N ILE A 41 -2.63 -10.93 39.04
CA ILE A 41 -1.68 -10.37 38.07
C ILE A 41 -2.32 -10.32 36.68
N LYS A 42 -2.45 -9.14 36.10
CA LYS A 42 -2.98 -8.89 34.76
C LYS A 42 -1.92 -8.22 33.88
N LEU A 43 -1.69 -8.78 32.69
CA LEU A 43 -0.92 -8.13 31.64
C LEU A 43 -1.85 -7.27 30.79
N SER A 44 -1.37 -6.13 30.28
CA SER A 44 -2.14 -5.29 29.34
C SER A 44 -2.51 -6.04 28.06
N ALA A 45 -1.65 -6.96 27.63
CA ALA A 45 -1.91 -7.89 26.53
C ALA A 45 -1.13 -9.19 26.76
N THR A 46 -1.75 -10.33 26.46
CA THR A 46 -1.11 -11.66 26.46
C THR A 46 -0.73 -12.13 25.05
N LYS A 47 -1.29 -11.50 24.01
CA LYS A 47 -0.97 -11.70 22.60
C LYS A 47 -0.74 -10.33 21.95
N LEU A 48 0.45 -10.10 21.41
CA LEU A 48 0.78 -8.90 20.65
C LEU A 48 1.18 -9.28 19.22
N THR A 49 1.17 -8.31 18.31
CA THR A 49 1.57 -8.50 16.91
C THR A 49 2.97 -7.95 16.69
N TYR A 50 3.81 -8.64 15.93
CA TYR A 50 5.12 -8.15 15.53
C TYR A 50 5.01 -6.78 14.84
N ASN A 51 5.76 -5.79 15.33
CA ASN A 51 5.73 -4.39 14.87
C ASN A 51 7.14 -3.79 14.72
N LYS A 52 8.17 -4.64 14.57
CA LYS A 52 9.60 -4.26 14.47
C LYS A 52 10.20 -3.62 15.74
N LYS A 53 9.42 -3.41 16.82
CA LYS A 53 9.89 -2.82 18.10
C LYS A 53 9.92 -3.86 19.22
N VAL A 54 10.65 -3.55 20.30
CA VAL A 54 10.63 -4.35 21.55
C VAL A 54 9.28 -4.16 22.24
N GLN A 55 8.66 -5.25 22.69
CA GLN A 55 7.32 -5.26 23.27
C GLN A 55 7.34 -5.81 24.70
N ARG A 56 6.86 -5.00 25.64
CA ARG A 56 6.80 -5.32 27.07
C ARG A 56 5.41 -4.94 27.62
N PRO A 57 4.43 -5.85 27.67
CA PRO A 57 3.08 -5.54 28.11
C PRO A 57 3.04 -5.12 29.58
N LYS A 58 2.39 -4.00 29.90
CA LYS A 58 2.33 -3.45 31.27
C LYS A 58 1.75 -4.48 32.25
N VAL A 59 2.37 -4.61 33.42
CA VAL A 59 1.94 -5.51 34.50
C VAL A 59 1.14 -4.73 35.53
N ARG A 60 -0.08 -5.20 35.84
CA ARG A 60 -0.88 -4.73 36.96
C ARG A 60 -1.03 -5.84 37.99
N VAL A 61 -0.62 -5.58 39.22
CA VAL A 61 -0.76 -6.50 40.35
C VAL A 61 -1.75 -5.94 41.36
N THR A 62 -2.69 -6.76 41.80
CA THR A 62 -3.74 -6.37 42.75
C THR A 62 -3.91 -7.43 43.82
N TYR A 63 -4.04 -7.02 45.07
CA TYR A 63 -4.27 -7.92 46.21
C TYR A 63 -5.38 -7.35 47.08
N LYS A 64 -6.43 -8.15 47.34
CA LYS A 64 -7.62 -7.76 48.12
C LYS A 64 -8.14 -6.35 47.74
N GLY A 65 -8.34 -6.10 46.45
CA GLY A 65 -8.80 -4.80 45.92
C GLY A 65 -7.73 -3.71 45.77
N LYS A 66 -6.59 -3.81 46.46
CA LYS A 66 -5.52 -2.79 46.41
C LYS A 66 -4.54 -3.00 45.25
N VAL A 67 -4.26 -1.94 44.50
CA VAL A 67 -3.22 -1.93 43.45
C VAL A 67 -1.84 -1.82 44.09
N LEU A 68 -0.96 -2.76 43.74
CA LEU A 68 0.42 -2.76 44.23
C LEU A 68 1.29 -1.88 43.32
N LYS A 69 2.31 -1.23 43.89
CA LYS A 69 3.22 -0.33 43.15
C LYS A 69 4.49 -1.07 42.73
N GLU A 70 4.83 -1.00 41.46
CA GLU A 70 6.11 -1.49 40.93
C GLU A 70 7.29 -0.76 41.58
N LYS A 71 8.45 -1.40 41.68
CA LYS A 71 9.67 -1.01 42.43
C LYS A 71 9.50 -0.96 43.96
N LYS A 72 8.32 -0.63 44.47
CA LYS A 72 7.99 -0.62 45.91
C LYS A 72 7.59 -2.00 46.43
N ASN A 73 6.55 -2.60 45.83
CA ASN A 73 5.95 -3.86 46.27
C ASN A 73 6.39 -5.07 45.44
N TYR A 74 6.85 -4.85 44.20
CA TYR A 74 7.37 -5.90 43.33
C TYR A 74 8.29 -5.31 42.25
N ILE A 75 9.12 -6.14 41.64
CA ILE A 75 9.91 -5.83 40.43
C ILE A 75 9.42 -6.70 39.27
N VAL A 76 9.42 -6.14 38.06
CA VAL A 76 9.11 -6.87 36.83
C VAL A 76 10.39 -7.13 36.03
N LYS A 77 10.61 -8.38 35.62
CA LYS A 77 11.70 -8.77 34.71
C LYS A 77 11.13 -9.48 33.48
N TYR A 78 11.48 -9.01 32.29
CA TYR A 78 11.13 -9.66 31.03
C TYR A 78 12.27 -10.54 30.55
N SER A 79 11.93 -11.65 29.89
CA SER A 79 12.91 -12.41 29.10
C SER A 79 13.62 -11.52 28.06
N LYS A 80 14.85 -11.88 27.68
CA LYS A 80 15.57 -11.18 26.61
C LYS A 80 14.86 -11.40 25.26
N GLY A 81 15.08 -10.47 24.31
CA GLY A 81 14.69 -10.66 22.91
C GLY A 81 13.20 -10.48 22.57
N CYS A 82 12.40 -9.82 23.41
CA CYS A 82 10.96 -9.54 23.23
C CYS A 82 10.60 -8.64 22.02
N LYS A 83 11.20 -8.87 20.86
CA LYS A 83 10.96 -8.18 19.59
C LYS A 83 10.49 -9.16 18.52
N LYS A 84 11.05 -10.38 18.48
CA LYS A 84 10.74 -11.40 17.46
C LYS A 84 9.50 -12.21 17.85
N VAL A 85 8.92 -12.94 16.90
CA VAL A 85 7.82 -13.88 17.17
C VAL A 85 8.28 -14.95 18.17
N GLY A 86 7.43 -15.25 19.15
CA GLY A 86 7.76 -16.23 20.19
C GLY A 86 6.95 -16.06 21.46
N THR A 87 7.13 -17.02 22.37
CA THR A 87 6.60 -16.98 23.73
C THR A 87 7.66 -16.40 24.67
N TYR A 88 7.26 -15.41 25.47
CA TYR A 88 8.11 -14.69 26.41
C TYR A 88 7.55 -14.77 27.82
N THR A 89 8.43 -14.71 28.82
CA THR A 89 8.06 -14.79 30.23
C THR A 89 8.30 -13.43 30.90
N VAL A 90 7.31 -13.00 31.67
CA VAL A 90 7.37 -11.89 32.62
C VAL A 90 7.45 -12.50 34.02
N GLN A 91 8.51 -12.18 34.75
CA GLN A 91 8.67 -12.55 36.15
C GLN A 91 8.30 -11.36 37.03
N ILE A 92 7.41 -11.60 37.98
CA ILE A 92 6.97 -10.64 38.99
C ILE A 92 7.56 -11.12 40.31
N ILE A 93 8.52 -10.35 40.84
CA ILE A 93 9.27 -10.71 42.05
C ILE A 93 8.77 -9.81 43.18
N GLY A 94 8.22 -10.39 44.24
CA GLY A 94 7.72 -9.63 45.40
C GLY A 94 8.84 -8.90 46.14
N LYS A 95 8.52 -7.73 46.72
CA LYS A 95 9.38 -6.98 47.64
C LYS A 95 8.67 -6.66 48.96
N GLY A 96 9.42 -6.70 50.06
CA GLY A 96 8.95 -6.35 51.39
C GLY A 96 7.90 -7.33 51.92
N THR A 97 6.71 -6.83 52.25
CA THR A 97 5.58 -7.66 52.70
C THR A 97 5.04 -8.61 51.63
N TYR A 98 5.33 -8.34 50.35
CA TYR A 98 5.04 -9.24 49.25
C TYR A 98 6.30 -10.03 48.89
N THR A 99 6.22 -11.36 48.83
CA THR A 99 7.38 -12.23 48.65
C THR A 99 7.18 -13.25 47.53
N GLY A 100 8.21 -14.04 47.23
CA GLY A 100 8.15 -15.05 46.18
C GLY A 100 8.16 -14.47 44.76
N THR A 101 8.01 -15.35 43.77
CA THR A 101 8.00 -15.00 42.36
C THR A 101 6.81 -15.63 41.66
N ALA A 102 6.14 -14.85 40.82
CA ALA A 102 5.12 -15.34 39.90
C ALA A 102 5.58 -15.14 38.46
N LYS A 103 5.25 -16.09 37.59
CA LYS A 103 5.56 -16.02 36.15
C LYS A 103 4.27 -15.89 35.36
N LYS A 104 4.25 -14.98 34.39
CA LYS A 104 3.19 -14.87 33.37
C LYS A 104 3.83 -14.92 31.99
N GLN A 105 3.11 -15.46 31.02
CA GLN A 105 3.59 -15.53 29.65
C GLN A 105 2.80 -14.57 28.75
N PHE A 106 3.47 -14.04 27.75
CA PHE A 106 2.84 -13.38 26.61
C PHE A 106 3.49 -13.88 25.32
N VAL A 107 2.79 -13.69 24.22
CA VAL A 107 3.21 -14.17 22.91
C VAL A 107 3.25 -13.00 21.94
N ILE A 108 4.33 -12.89 21.17
CA ILE A 108 4.40 -12.04 19.98
C ILE A 108 4.07 -12.93 18.77
N LEU A 109 2.99 -12.59 18.08
CA LEU A 109 2.47 -13.27 16.88
C LEU A 109 3.06 -12.64 15.61
N PRO A 110 3.12 -13.38 14.49
CA PRO A 110 3.57 -12.82 13.22
C PRO A 110 2.66 -11.67 12.74
N PRO A 111 3.11 -10.83 11.79
CA PRO A 111 2.30 -9.74 11.25
C PRO A 111 1.01 -10.27 10.62
N LYS A 112 -0.10 -9.55 10.78
CA LYS A 112 -1.41 -9.99 10.25
C LYS A 112 -1.36 -10.05 8.72
N ALA A 113 -1.92 -11.12 8.14
CA ALA A 113 -2.08 -11.21 6.70
C ALA A 113 -3.33 -10.45 6.23
N GLN A 114 -3.33 -10.05 4.96
CA GLN A 114 -4.43 -9.37 4.30
C GLN A 114 -4.65 -10.03 2.94
N ILE A 115 -5.90 -10.36 2.61
CA ILE A 115 -6.28 -10.73 1.25
C ILE A 115 -6.37 -9.43 0.46
N MET A 116 -5.63 -9.36 -0.64
CA MET A 116 -5.63 -8.22 -1.56
C MET A 116 -6.63 -8.43 -2.68
N ASN A 117 -6.65 -9.64 -3.26
CA ASN A 117 -7.58 -9.98 -4.34
C ASN A 117 -7.87 -11.49 -4.38
N ILE A 118 -8.94 -11.90 -5.06
CA ILE A 118 -9.32 -13.29 -5.30
C ILE A 118 -9.80 -13.42 -6.75
N TYR A 119 -9.17 -14.30 -7.52
CA TYR A 119 -9.56 -14.61 -8.90
C TYR A 119 -10.21 -15.98 -8.95
N ALA A 120 -11.45 -16.09 -9.45
CA ALA A 120 -12.16 -17.36 -9.56
C ALA A 120 -12.12 -17.92 -11.00
N LYS A 121 -12.10 -19.25 -11.10
CA LYS A 121 -12.27 -20.04 -12.33
C LYS A 121 -13.41 -21.05 -12.10
N THR A 122 -13.73 -21.87 -13.11
CA THR A 122 -14.80 -22.88 -13.02
C THR A 122 -14.64 -23.84 -11.84
N ALA A 123 -13.44 -24.39 -11.63
CA ALA A 123 -13.20 -25.32 -10.51
C ALA A 123 -11.99 -24.93 -9.63
N ALA A 124 -11.62 -23.64 -9.64
CA ALA A 124 -10.41 -23.16 -8.97
C ALA A 124 -10.54 -21.69 -8.55
N ALA A 125 -9.64 -21.24 -7.67
CA ALA A 125 -9.48 -19.84 -7.33
C ALA A 125 -8.02 -19.52 -6.95
N THR A 126 -7.56 -18.31 -7.28
CA THR A 126 -6.25 -17.79 -6.87
C THR A 126 -6.43 -16.64 -5.89
N VAL A 127 -5.88 -16.77 -4.69
CA VAL A 127 -5.95 -15.75 -3.63
C VAL A 127 -4.63 -15.01 -3.55
N VAL A 128 -4.66 -13.69 -3.71
CA VAL A 128 -3.51 -12.81 -3.55
C VAL A 128 -3.47 -12.27 -2.13
N VAL A 129 -2.33 -12.39 -1.46
CA VAL A 129 -2.11 -11.93 -0.08
C VAL A 129 -1.04 -10.84 -0.04
N LYS A 130 -1.20 -9.85 0.84
CA LYS A 130 -0.17 -8.82 1.05
C LYS A 130 1.12 -9.50 1.54
N ARG A 131 2.20 -9.37 0.77
CA ARG A 131 3.48 -10.03 1.05
C ARG A 131 4.05 -9.61 2.42
N GLN A 132 4.50 -10.59 3.21
CA GLN A 132 5.12 -10.39 4.51
C GLN A 132 6.54 -10.99 4.52
N THR A 133 7.56 -10.12 4.50
CA THR A 133 8.97 -10.54 4.38
C THR A 133 9.66 -10.81 5.72
N SER A 134 9.15 -10.23 6.81
CA SER A 134 9.74 -10.34 8.16
C SER A 134 8.90 -11.20 9.09
N GLN A 135 9.57 -12.01 9.93
CA GLN A 135 8.94 -12.79 11.00
C GLN A 135 7.74 -13.64 10.51
N THR A 136 7.85 -14.19 9.31
CA THR A 136 6.81 -14.96 8.64
C THR A 136 7.47 -16.13 7.92
N SER A 137 7.03 -17.37 8.19
CA SER A 137 7.47 -18.57 7.49
C SER A 137 6.54 -18.95 6.33
N GLY A 138 5.32 -18.44 6.32
CA GLY A 138 4.34 -18.69 5.27
C GLY A 138 2.92 -18.31 5.70
N TYR A 139 1.94 -18.86 4.98
CA TYR A 139 0.53 -18.50 5.14
C TYR A 139 -0.33 -19.73 5.40
N GLN A 140 -1.49 -19.50 6.02
CA GLN A 140 -2.62 -20.41 5.99
C GLN A 140 -3.82 -19.70 5.41
N LEU A 141 -4.50 -20.36 4.48
CA LEU A 141 -5.77 -19.92 3.95
C LEU A 141 -6.85 -20.91 4.39
N ARG A 142 -7.95 -20.41 4.94
CA ARG A 142 -9.15 -21.21 5.17
C ARG A 142 -10.26 -20.74 4.24
N TYR A 143 -11.05 -21.68 3.74
CA TYR A 143 -12.18 -21.38 2.85
C TYR A 143 -13.35 -22.34 3.04
N ALA A 144 -14.57 -21.85 2.82
CA ALA A 144 -15.81 -22.61 2.92
C ALA A 144 -16.90 -21.96 2.05
N THR A 145 -17.93 -22.70 1.69
CA THR A 145 -19.14 -22.11 1.08
C THR A 145 -20.02 -21.38 2.09
N ASN A 146 -19.81 -21.62 3.39
CA ASN A 146 -20.49 -20.90 4.46
C ASN A 146 -19.81 -19.57 4.77
N SER A 147 -20.56 -18.47 4.78
CA SER A 147 -20.05 -17.11 5.06
C SER A 147 -19.40 -16.93 6.43
N LYS A 148 -19.78 -17.75 7.41
CA LYS A 148 -19.19 -17.76 8.76
C LYS A 148 -17.97 -18.69 8.86
N LEU A 149 -17.53 -19.28 7.74
CA LEU A 149 -16.39 -20.22 7.66
C LEU A 149 -16.53 -21.42 8.62
N LYS A 150 -17.77 -21.86 8.87
CA LYS A 150 -18.03 -23.12 9.57
C LYS A 150 -17.53 -24.28 8.71
N ASN A 151 -16.83 -25.23 9.33
CA ASN A 151 -16.25 -26.40 8.66
C ASN A 151 -15.33 -26.06 7.47
N ALA A 152 -14.63 -24.91 7.55
CA ALA A 152 -13.73 -24.47 6.49
C ALA A 152 -12.56 -25.42 6.28
N LYS A 153 -12.26 -25.71 5.01
CA LYS A 153 -11.02 -26.37 4.60
C LYS A 153 -9.85 -25.41 4.85
N THR A 154 -8.71 -25.92 5.30
CA THR A 154 -7.52 -25.10 5.56
C THR A 154 -6.32 -25.65 4.79
N ILE A 155 -5.65 -24.77 4.03
CA ILE A 155 -4.40 -25.07 3.34
C ILE A 155 -3.25 -24.28 3.97
N THR A 156 -2.05 -24.86 3.93
CA THR A 156 -0.82 -24.21 4.43
C THR A 156 0.15 -24.04 3.28
N VAL A 157 0.56 -22.79 3.04
CA VAL A 157 1.53 -22.44 2.01
C VAL A 157 2.87 -22.17 2.69
N LYS A 158 3.88 -22.97 2.34
CA LYS A 158 5.24 -22.82 2.86
C LYS A 158 5.96 -21.71 2.09
N GLY A 159 6.74 -20.91 2.81
CA GLY A 159 7.49 -19.80 2.24
C GLY A 159 6.67 -18.50 2.17
N ASN A 160 7.38 -17.39 2.11
CA ASN A 160 6.84 -16.03 2.08
C ASN A 160 7.34 -15.18 0.89
N LYS A 161 8.01 -15.84 -0.06
CA LYS A 161 8.48 -15.21 -1.31
C LYS A 161 7.29 -14.91 -2.23
N ASN A 162 6.42 -15.90 -2.43
CA ASN A 162 5.22 -15.78 -3.26
C ASN A 162 4.08 -15.14 -2.46
N ASN A 163 3.28 -14.33 -3.16
CA ASN A 163 2.12 -13.62 -2.61
C ASN A 163 0.78 -14.21 -3.10
N THR A 164 0.79 -15.36 -3.77
CA THR A 164 -0.41 -16.03 -4.29
C THR A 164 -0.62 -17.40 -3.65
N ILE A 165 -1.89 -17.80 -3.52
CA ILE A 165 -2.32 -19.08 -2.99
C ILE A 165 -3.35 -19.67 -3.95
N PHE A 166 -3.06 -20.82 -4.54
CA PHE A 166 -3.95 -21.47 -5.50
C PHE A 166 -4.85 -22.51 -4.82
N LEU A 167 -6.15 -22.48 -5.16
CA LEU A 167 -7.19 -23.40 -4.73
C LEU A 167 -7.70 -24.16 -5.94
N ASN A 168 -7.64 -25.49 -5.90
CA ASN A 168 -8.17 -26.39 -6.92
C ASN A 168 -9.30 -27.26 -6.36
N GLY A 169 -10.07 -27.87 -7.27
CA GLY A 169 -11.15 -28.79 -6.92
C GLY A 169 -12.31 -28.10 -6.21
N LEU A 170 -12.56 -26.85 -6.55
CA LEU A 170 -13.76 -26.13 -6.13
C LEU A 170 -14.93 -26.56 -7.03
N ARG A 171 -16.13 -26.61 -6.47
CA ARG A 171 -17.36 -26.80 -7.27
C ARG A 171 -17.61 -25.58 -8.14
N ALA A 172 -18.04 -25.79 -9.37
CA ALA A 172 -18.49 -24.75 -10.29
C ALA A 172 -19.72 -24.00 -9.79
N GLY A 173 -19.89 -22.75 -10.20
CA GLY A 173 -21.03 -21.89 -9.89
C GLY A 173 -21.23 -21.61 -8.39
N THR A 174 -20.21 -21.81 -7.56
CA THR A 174 -20.35 -21.87 -6.10
C THR A 174 -19.57 -20.74 -5.43
N THR A 175 -20.21 -20.02 -4.52
CA THR A 175 -19.54 -18.98 -3.71
C THR A 175 -18.70 -19.60 -2.59
N TYR A 176 -17.45 -19.17 -2.50
CA TYR A 176 -16.53 -19.52 -1.42
C TYR A 176 -16.11 -18.25 -0.67
N TYR A 177 -16.22 -18.32 0.65
CA TYR A 177 -15.69 -17.34 1.59
C TYR A 177 -14.35 -17.82 2.10
N MET A 178 -13.43 -16.90 2.36
CA MET A 178 -12.06 -17.23 2.73
C MET A 178 -11.38 -16.20 3.61
N GLN A 179 -10.42 -16.66 4.40
CA GLN A 179 -9.56 -15.83 5.23
C GLN A 179 -8.14 -16.37 5.20
N THR A 180 -7.17 -15.48 5.29
CA THR A 180 -5.76 -15.82 5.36
C THR A 180 -5.13 -15.36 6.66
N ARG A 181 -4.08 -16.06 7.12
CA ARG A 181 -3.24 -15.66 8.25
C ARG A 181 -1.80 -16.06 7.98
N THR A 182 -0.86 -15.29 8.48
CA THR A 182 0.56 -15.70 8.51
C THR A 182 0.80 -16.74 9.60
N TYR A 183 1.82 -17.56 9.39
CA TYR A 183 2.45 -18.32 10.45
C TYR A 183 3.96 -18.11 10.48
N MET A 184 4.56 -18.30 11.65
CA MET A 184 6.02 -18.31 11.83
C MET A 184 6.39 -19.51 12.69
N THR A 185 7.39 -20.26 12.26
CA THR A 185 7.90 -21.42 13.00
C THR A 185 9.13 -21.01 13.79
N VAL A 186 9.09 -21.18 15.11
CA VAL A 186 10.22 -20.92 16.00
C VAL A 186 10.47 -22.17 16.83
N LYS A 187 11.64 -22.80 16.65
CA LYS A 187 12.02 -24.06 17.32
C LYS A 187 10.93 -25.15 17.20
N GLY A 188 10.46 -25.40 15.98
CA GLY A 188 9.41 -26.40 15.68
C GLY A 188 7.98 -25.97 16.02
N LYS A 189 7.76 -24.92 16.83
CA LYS A 189 6.42 -24.44 17.18
C LYS A 189 5.91 -23.37 16.21
N LYS A 190 4.69 -23.54 15.69
CA LYS A 190 4.01 -22.54 14.84
C LYS A 190 3.24 -21.51 15.67
N TYR A 191 3.46 -20.24 15.35
CA TYR A 191 2.74 -19.09 15.85
C TYR A 191 1.91 -18.50 14.73
N TYR A 192 0.63 -18.24 14.98
CA TYR A 192 -0.31 -17.78 13.96
C TYR A 192 -0.80 -16.38 14.28
N SER A 193 -0.87 -15.52 13.27
CA SER A 193 -1.57 -14.25 13.40
C SER A 193 -3.08 -14.46 13.51
N LYS A 194 -3.80 -13.39 13.85
CA LYS A 194 -5.26 -13.36 13.69
C LYS A 194 -5.60 -13.54 12.21
N TRP A 195 -6.73 -14.18 11.94
CA TRP A 195 -7.29 -14.24 10.59
C TRP A 195 -7.51 -12.83 10.01
N SER A 196 -7.36 -12.71 8.70
CA SER A 196 -7.71 -11.52 7.92
C SER A 196 -9.22 -11.22 8.01
N SER A 197 -9.63 -10.08 7.45
CA SER A 197 -11.01 -9.91 7.00
C SER A 197 -11.40 -11.03 6.02
N THR A 198 -12.70 -11.34 5.96
CA THR A 198 -13.23 -12.34 5.04
C THR A 198 -13.29 -11.77 3.62
N GLY A 199 -12.62 -12.43 2.68
CA GLY A 199 -12.85 -12.26 1.24
C GLY A 199 -13.80 -13.34 0.72
N HIS A 200 -14.32 -13.18 -0.49
CA HIS A 200 -15.14 -14.19 -1.13
C HIS A 200 -15.01 -14.12 -2.65
N CYS A 201 -15.35 -15.21 -3.33
CA CYS A 201 -15.47 -15.28 -4.79
C CYS A 201 -16.51 -16.34 -5.18
N THR A 202 -17.06 -16.25 -6.38
CA THR A 202 -17.94 -17.28 -6.96
C THR A 202 -17.23 -17.93 -8.13
N THR A 203 -17.11 -19.25 -8.14
CA THR A 203 -16.54 -20.01 -9.25
C THR A 203 -17.47 -20.01 -10.47
N ASN A 204 -16.90 -20.12 -11.67
CA ASN A 204 -17.68 -20.11 -12.92
C ASN A 204 -18.50 -21.41 -13.05
N ARG A 205 -19.58 -21.41 -13.83
CA ARG A 205 -20.41 -22.62 -14.07
C ARG A 205 -19.78 -23.55 -15.12
N GLU A 206 -20.06 -24.85 -15.06
CA GLU A 206 -19.69 -25.83 -16.11
C GLU A 206 -20.61 -25.68 -17.32
N THR A 207 -20.06 -25.75 -18.54
CA THR A 207 -20.81 -25.71 -19.81
C THR A 207 -20.95 -27.14 -20.36
N ASN A 208 -22.17 -27.69 -20.36
CA ASN A 208 -22.46 -28.96 -21.02
C ASN A 208 -22.78 -28.70 -22.50
N SER A 209 -21.92 -29.13 -23.42
CA SER A 209 -22.18 -29.06 -24.87
C SER A 209 -22.45 -30.44 -25.44
N THR A 210 -23.71 -30.70 -25.81
CA THR A 210 -24.11 -31.74 -26.75
C THR A 210 -24.82 -31.05 -27.89
N HIS A 211 -24.28 -31.01 -29.10
CA HIS A 211 -25.10 -30.90 -30.31
C HIS A 211 -24.37 -31.45 -31.55
N GLN A 212 -25.12 -32.30 -32.26
CA GLN A 212 -24.79 -32.97 -33.51
C GLN A 212 -24.59 -32.00 -34.68
N SER A 213 -23.71 -32.38 -35.59
CA SER A 213 -23.39 -31.69 -36.83
C SER A 213 -24.48 -31.88 -37.88
N ALA A 214 -24.92 -30.79 -38.51
CA ALA A 214 -25.59 -30.81 -39.81
C ALA A 214 -24.94 -29.77 -40.74
N THR A 215 -24.61 -30.23 -41.95
CA THR A 215 -23.91 -29.51 -43.03
C THR A 215 -24.83 -28.53 -43.78
N PRO A 216 -24.35 -27.37 -44.29
CA PRO A 216 -25.20 -26.36 -44.94
C PRO A 216 -25.30 -26.55 -46.47
N THR A 217 -26.35 -25.96 -47.07
CA THR A 217 -26.52 -25.75 -48.53
C THR A 217 -26.81 -24.25 -48.77
N PRO A 218 -26.34 -23.62 -49.88
CA PRO A 218 -26.26 -22.15 -49.97
C PRO A 218 -27.44 -21.44 -50.68
N THR A 219 -27.77 -20.24 -50.16
CA THR A 219 -28.02 -18.91 -50.81
C THR A 219 -29.17 -18.79 -51.86
N PRO A 220 -30.09 -17.78 -51.82
CA PRO A 220 -29.76 -16.35 -51.99
C PRO A 220 -30.59 -15.25 -51.23
N THR A 221 -30.01 -14.04 -51.24
CA THR A 221 -30.43 -12.69 -50.73
C THR A 221 -31.02 -11.86 -51.90
N PRO A 222 -31.74 -10.70 -51.82
CA PRO A 222 -32.04 -9.76 -50.70
C PRO A 222 -33.53 -9.34 -50.51
N THR A 223 -33.87 -8.69 -49.38
CA THR A 223 -34.68 -7.44 -49.26
C THR A 223 -34.65 -6.96 -47.78
N SER A 224 -34.75 -5.65 -47.58
CA SER A 224 -34.36 -4.84 -46.41
C SER A 224 -35.35 -4.74 -45.22
N THR A 225 -34.76 -4.57 -44.01
CA THR A 225 -35.29 -4.02 -42.72
C THR A 225 -36.13 -4.99 -41.86
N PRO A 226 -35.94 -5.14 -40.52
CA PRO A 226 -35.35 -4.23 -39.51
C PRO A 226 -34.11 -4.78 -38.79
N VAL A 227 -33.39 -3.87 -38.11
CA VAL A 227 -32.21 -4.15 -37.27
C VAL A 227 -32.58 -5.09 -36.11
N PRO A 228 -32.01 -6.31 -36.02
CA PRO A 228 -32.10 -7.11 -34.82
C PRO A 228 -31.05 -6.66 -33.80
N THR A 229 -31.47 -6.54 -32.54
CA THR A 229 -30.62 -6.43 -31.36
C THR A 229 -29.53 -7.52 -31.40
N PRO A 230 -28.24 -7.19 -31.19
CA PRO A 230 -27.19 -8.20 -31.27
C PRO A 230 -27.40 -9.27 -30.20
N THR A 231 -27.60 -10.50 -30.67
CA THR A 231 -27.55 -11.71 -29.85
C THR A 231 -26.12 -11.86 -29.32
N PRO A 232 -25.91 -12.11 -28.01
CA PRO A 232 -24.57 -12.24 -27.45
C PRO A 232 -23.84 -13.41 -28.11
N ILE A 233 -22.75 -13.08 -28.79
CA ILE A 233 -21.80 -14.05 -29.34
C ILE A 233 -21.23 -14.85 -28.15
N PRO A 234 -21.29 -16.19 -28.16
CA PRO A 234 -20.69 -17.01 -27.12
C PRO A 234 -19.19 -16.71 -26.99
N LYS A 235 -18.75 -16.34 -25.79
CA LYS A 235 -17.34 -16.18 -25.41
C LYS A 235 -16.59 -17.46 -25.77
N ALA A 236 -15.70 -17.38 -26.75
CA ALA A 236 -14.69 -18.39 -26.94
C ALA A 236 -13.78 -18.36 -25.70
N ASP A 237 -13.80 -19.44 -24.92
CA ASP A 237 -12.77 -19.72 -23.95
C ASP A 237 -11.44 -19.80 -24.69
N LEU A 238 -10.54 -18.84 -24.45
CA LEU A 238 -9.16 -18.88 -24.93
C LEU A 238 -8.52 -20.21 -24.49
N PRO A 239 -7.94 -21.02 -25.41
CA PRO A 239 -7.26 -22.25 -25.04
C PRO A 239 -5.99 -21.94 -24.24
N ALA A 240 -5.66 -22.85 -23.33
CA ALA A 240 -4.39 -22.88 -22.63
C ALA A 240 -3.29 -23.51 -23.52
N HIS A 241 -3.06 -22.96 -24.71
CA HIS A 241 -2.02 -23.43 -25.63
C HIS A 241 -1.00 -22.31 -25.89
N ASP A 242 0.11 -22.30 -25.12
CA ASP A 242 1.28 -21.43 -25.34
C ASP A 242 2.14 -21.92 -26.52
N GLN A 243 1.51 -22.33 -27.62
CA GLN A 243 2.22 -22.80 -28.81
C GLN A 243 2.12 -21.74 -29.91
N LYS A 244 3.29 -21.26 -30.36
CA LYS A 244 3.38 -20.32 -31.48
C LYS A 244 3.01 -21.02 -32.78
N GLU A 245 2.14 -20.40 -33.56
CA GLU A 245 1.71 -20.85 -34.88
C GLU A 245 2.46 -20.14 -36.00
N ASN A 246 2.47 -20.75 -37.20
CA ASN A 246 3.04 -20.17 -38.42
C ASN A 246 2.00 -19.43 -39.28
N ALA A 247 0.74 -19.35 -38.83
CA ALA A 247 -0.31 -18.63 -39.54
C ALA A 247 -0.09 -17.11 -39.46
N PRO A 248 -0.39 -16.34 -40.52
CA PRO A 248 -0.32 -14.87 -40.46
C PRO A 248 -1.39 -14.30 -39.54
N ALA A 249 -1.11 -13.14 -38.95
CA ALA A 249 -2.09 -12.44 -38.13
C ALA A 249 -3.28 -11.96 -38.97
N LYS A 250 -4.46 -12.00 -38.38
CA LYS A 250 -5.72 -11.62 -39.03
C LYS A 250 -5.97 -10.12 -38.95
N TYR A 251 -5.53 -9.47 -37.88
CA TYR A 251 -5.76 -8.06 -37.63
C TYR A 251 -4.43 -7.30 -37.50
N THR A 252 -4.54 -5.98 -37.60
CA THR A 252 -3.43 -5.04 -37.47
C THR A 252 -3.32 -4.52 -36.04
N TYR A 253 -2.10 -4.25 -35.58
CA TYR A 253 -1.86 -3.68 -34.25
C TYR A 253 -0.77 -2.62 -34.31
N GLU A 254 -1.09 -1.42 -33.87
CA GLU A 254 -0.15 -0.33 -33.66
C GLU A 254 -0.33 0.20 -32.23
N ILE A 255 0.74 0.73 -31.64
CA ILE A 255 0.70 1.27 -30.28
C ILE A 255 1.11 2.74 -30.27
N TYR A 256 0.37 3.53 -29.49
CA TYR A 256 0.55 4.97 -29.41
C TYR A 256 0.56 5.45 -27.96
N GLY A 257 1.48 6.37 -27.66
CA GLY A 257 1.42 7.21 -26.46
C GLY A 257 0.53 8.42 -26.73
N LEU A 258 -0.35 8.74 -25.77
CA LEU A 258 -1.36 9.79 -25.92
C LEU A 258 -0.89 11.21 -25.63
N ASP A 259 0.25 11.34 -24.93
CA ASP A 259 0.81 12.62 -24.53
C ASP A 259 1.19 13.48 -25.74
N LYS A 260 0.62 14.68 -25.84
CA LYS A 260 0.88 15.62 -26.94
C LYS A 260 2.34 16.07 -27.01
N GLN A 261 3.05 16.04 -25.89
CA GLN A 261 4.48 16.37 -25.82
C GLN A 261 5.35 15.21 -26.31
N LYS A 262 4.75 14.04 -26.59
CA LYS A 262 5.43 12.82 -27.03
C LYS A 262 6.56 12.40 -26.07
N ALA A 263 6.37 12.69 -24.78
CA ALA A 263 7.33 12.43 -23.74
C ALA A 263 7.73 10.96 -23.67
N ASP A 264 8.89 10.71 -23.06
CA ASP A 264 9.33 9.36 -22.75
C ASP A 264 8.45 8.71 -21.67
N ILE A 265 8.57 7.39 -21.58
CA ILE A 265 7.90 6.59 -20.56
C ILE A 265 8.84 6.53 -19.36
N TYR A 266 8.33 6.85 -18.18
CA TYR A 266 9.09 6.77 -16.93
C TYR A 266 8.52 5.66 -16.05
N THR A 267 9.38 5.05 -15.26
CA THR A 267 8.96 4.18 -14.15
C THR A 267 8.05 4.94 -13.19
N ASP A 268 7.24 4.18 -12.48
CA ASP A 268 6.27 4.64 -11.50
C ASP A 268 5.17 5.64 -11.95
N CYS A 269 5.17 6.07 -13.22
CA CYS A 269 4.08 6.82 -13.84
C CYS A 269 3.06 5.87 -14.49
N LEU A 270 1.76 6.11 -14.25
CA LEU A 270 0.69 5.44 -14.99
C LEU A 270 0.64 6.00 -16.42
N LYS A 271 0.67 5.14 -17.44
CA LYS A 271 0.63 5.55 -18.85
C LYS A 271 -0.52 4.88 -19.60
N PRO A 272 -1.41 5.65 -20.24
CA PRO A 272 -2.39 5.11 -21.19
C PRO A 272 -1.71 4.90 -22.55
N LEU A 273 -1.83 3.68 -23.07
CA LEU A 273 -1.38 3.32 -24.41
C LEU A 273 -2.60 3.04 -25.28
N PHE A 274 -2.69 3.71 -26.43
CA PHE A 274 -3.69 3.41 -27.44
C PHE A 274 -3.21 2.32 -28.38
N ILE A 275 -3.97 1.25 -28.42
CA ILE A 275 -3.79 0.12 -29.32
C ILE A 275 -4.74 0.32 -30.47
N LYS A 276 -4.22 0.81 -31.60
CA LYS A 276 -4.99 0.94 -32.83
C LYS A 276 -5.05 -0.42 -33.51
N THR A 277 -6.27 -0.92 -33.70
CA THR A 277 -6.51 -2.25 -34.28
C THR A 277 -7.90 -2.33 -34.88
N ASP A 278 -8.02 -3.08 -35.97
CA ASP A 278 -9.28 -3.49 -36.57
C ASP A 278 -9.88 -4.76 -35.92
N ASN A 279 -9.23 -5.32 -34.89
CA ASN A 279 -9.75 -6.44 -34.12
C ASN A 279 -10.96 -6.03 -33.25
N PRO A 280 -12.17 -6.56 -33.51
CA PRO A 280 -13.36 -6.20 -32.75
C PRO A 280 -13.46 -6.88 -31.39
N ASP A 281 -12.66 -7.92 -31.11
CA ASP A 281 -12.73 -8.70 -29.86
C ASP A 281 -11.49 -8.49 -28.98
N PRO A 282 -11.59 -7.72 -27.87
CA PRO A 282 -10.48 -7.50 -26.94
C PRO A 282 -10.03 -8.75 -26.19
N ASN A 283 -10.78 -9.87 -26.26
CA ASN A 283 -10.38 -11.12 -25.65
C ASN A 283 -9.57 -12.00 -26.59
N SER A 284 -9.56 -11.71 -27.90
CA SER A 284 -8.87 -12.54 -28.89
C SER A 284 -7.38 -12.21 -29.04
N PHE A 285 -6.87 -11.21 -28.31
CA PHE A 285 -5.46 -10.84 -28.32
C PHE A 285 -4.93 -10.41 -26.95
N SER A 286 -3.61 -10.44 -26.77
CA SER A 286 -2.93 -9.89 -25.60
C SER A 286 -1.62 -9.19 -25.97
N LEU A 287 -1.15 -8.32 -25.08
CA LEU A 287 0.16 -7.69 -25.15
C LEU A 287 1.10 -8.41 -24.18
N ILE A 288 2.22 -8.95 -24.66
CA ILE A 288 3.21 -9.64 -23.84
C ILE A 288 4.47 -8.79 -23.72
N PHE A 289 4.83 -8.40 -22.50
CA PHE A 289 5.96 -7.53 -22.20
C PHE A 289 7.14 -8.38 -21.71
N ASN A 290 8.23 -8.46 -22.47
CA ASN A 290 9.41 -9.27 -22.17
C ASN A 290 9.06 -10.73 -21.81
N GLY A 291 8.13 -11.35 -22.54
CA GLY A 291 7.66 -12.70 -22.28
C GLY A 291 6.66 -12.83 -21.12
N ASN A 292 6.36 -11.76 -20.40
CA ASN A 292 5.33 -11.73 -19.35
C ASN A 292 4.00 -11.19 -19.90
N ASP A 293 2.92 -11.95 -19.73
CA ASP A 293 1.58 -11.53 -20.15
C ASP A 293 1.06 -10.35 -19.30
N SER A 294 0.77 -9.22 -19.97
CA SER A 294 0.36 -7.96 -19.34
C SER A 294 -1.06 -7.92 -18.80
N ARG A 295 -1.76 -9.05 -18.70
CA ARG A 295 -2.97 -9.16 -17.88
C ARG A 295 -2.72 -8.83 -16.39
N THR A 296 -1.47 -8.63 -15.98
CA THR A 296 -1.02 -8.38 -14.60
C THR A 296 -0.80 -6.91 -14.21
N SER A 297 -0.86 -5.94 -15.13
CA SER A 297 -0.55 -4.52 -14.83
C SER A 297 -1.76 -3.58 -14.71
N ALA A 298 -3.00 -4.09 -14.73
CA ALA A 298 -4.18 -3.25 -14.56
C ALA A 298 -4.34 -2.84 -13.08
N TYR A 299 -3.71 -1.73 -12.71
CA TYR A 299 -4.14 -0.94 -11.56
C TYR A 299 -5.63 -0.63 -11.76
N ARG A 300 -6.50 -1.08 -10.86
CA ARG A 300 -7.89 -0.57 -10.72
C ARG A 300 -8.23 -0.43 -9.25
N SER A 301 -7.94 0.75 -8.71
CA SER A 301 -8.69 1.30 -7.59
C SER A 301 -10.07 1.69 -8.14
N GLY A 302 -11.15 1.43 -7.40
CA GLY A 302 -12.53 1.40 -7.90
C GLY A 302 -13.16 2.75 -8.28
N SER A 303 -12.49 3.52 -9.14
CA SER A 303 -13.09 4.56 -9.98
C SER A 303 -12.86 4.17 -11.43
N SER A 304 -13.91 4.15 -12.24
CA SER A 304 -13.89 3.53 -13.58
C SER A 304 -13.25 4.39 -14.68
N ARG A 305 -12.57 5.50 -14.34
CA ARG A 305 -11.85 6.36 -15.29
C ARG A 305 -10.59 6.93 -14.65
N PHE A 306 -9.43 6.69 -15.26
CA PHE A 306 -8.13 7.23 -14.82
C PHE A 306 -7.79 8.57 -15.43
N PHE A 307 -8.35 8.86 -16.60
CA PHE A 307 -8.11 10.09 -17.34
C PHE A 307 -9.44 10.63 -17.85
N ASP A 308 -9.63 11.93 -17.73
CA ASP A 308 -10.90 12.61 -17.98
C ASP A 308 -11.14 12.91 -19.48
N ASP A 309 -10.08 12.89 -20.30
CA ASP A 309 -10.10 13.23 -21.73
C ASP A 309 -10.15 12.01 -22.67
N ILE A 310 -10.34 10.79 -22.16
CA ILE A 310 -10.45 9.57 -22.97
C ILE A 310 -11.93 9.24 -23.24
N PRO A 311 -12.43 9.35 -24.49
CA PRO A 311 -13.82 9.02 -24.83
C PRO A 311 -14.00 7.50 -24.99
N LEU A 312 -14.28 6.82 -23.88
CA LEU A 312 -14.58 5.38 -23.87
C LEU A 312 -15.94 5.09 -24.53
N GLU A 313 -16.01 4.07 -25.40
CA GLU A 313 -17.25 3.67 -26.09
C GLU A 313 -18.18 2.84 -25.19
N ASN A 314 -17.63 2.13 -24.19
CA ASN A 314 -18.40 1.28 -23.27
C ASN A 314 -17.96 1.53 -21.81
N ASN A 315 -18.92 1.69 -20.89
CA ASN A 315 -18.64 1.76 -19.44
C ASN A 315 -18.50 0.36 -18.78
N ASP A 316 -18.89 -0.72 -19.47
CA ASP A 316 -18.86 -2.10 -18.98
C ASP A 316 -17.53 -2.80 -19.30
N SER A 317 -16.46 -2.42 -18.59
CA SER A 317 -15.16 -3.08 -18.73
C SER A 317 -15.02 -4.33 -17.84
N GLU A 318 -16.11 -5.01 -17.46
CA GLU A 318 -16.10 -6.04 -16.42
C GLU A 318 -15.26 -7.30 -16.77
N THR A 319 -14.74 -7.42 -17.99
CA THR A 319 -14.16 -8.67 -18.49
C THR A 319 -12.77 -8.57 -19.12
N THR A 320 -12.25 -7.38 -19.44
CA THR A 320 -10.92 -7.24 -20.09
C THR A 320 -10.09 -6.13 -19.46
N SER A 321 -8.77 -6.22 -19.58
CA SER A 321 -7.83 -5.16 -19.17
C SER A 321 -7.68 -4.02 -20.19
N LEU A 322 -8.55 -4.00 -21.20
CA LEU A 322 -8.56 -3.08 -22.33
C LEU A 322 -9.89 -2.31 -22.34
N GLU A 323 -9.82 -1.00 -22.50
CA GLU A 323 -11.02 -0.16 -22.56
C GLU A 323 -11.28 0.27 -24.00
N LYS A 324 -12.51 0.07 -24.49
CA LYS A 324 -12.85 0.30 -25.90
C LYS A 324 -12.88 1.80 -26.19
N VAL A 325 -12.23 2.20 -27.28
CA VAL A 325 -12.30 3.54 -27.86
C VAL A 325 -12.47 3.43 -29.37
N LYS A 326 -12.84 4.53 -30.03
CA LYS A 326 -12.94 4.59 -31.48
C LYS A 326 -11.63 4.14 -32.13
N GLY A 327 -11.69 3.16 -33.02
CA GLY A 327 -10.54 2.65 -33.76
C GLY A 327 -9.59 1.72 -32.99
N GLY A 328 -9.91 1.31 -31.75
CA GLY A 328 -9.05 0.41 -31.01
C GLY A 328 -9.39 0.26 -29.52
N TYR A 329 -8.35 0.23 -28.68
CA TYR A 329 -8.46 0.05 -27.23
C TYR A 329 -7.40 0.85 -26.45
N ILE A 330 -7.72 1.19 -25.19
CA ILE A 330 -6.77 1.73 -24.23
C ILE A 330 -6.27 0.65 -23.29
N LYS A 331 -4.95 0.60 -23.09
CA LYS A 331 -4.29 -0.20 -22.07
C LYS A 331 -3.56 0.73 -21.12
N TYR A 332 -3.91 0.68 -19.84
CA TYR A 332 -3.13 1.34 -18.80
C TYR A 332 -1.96 0.46 -18.37
N VAL A 333 -0.76 1.03 -18.36
CA VAL A 333 0.47 0.36 -17.92
C VAL A 333 1.19 1.20 -16.89
N LYS A 334 1.86 0.53 -15.96
CA LYS A 334 2.79 1.13 -15.01
C LYS A 334 4.04 0.25 -14.96
N PHE A 335 5.20 0.82 -15.22
CA PHE A 335 6.48 0.13 -15.17
C PHE A 335 7.15 0.40 -13.83
N PHE A 336 7.71 -0.64 -13.21
CA PHE A 336 8.41 -0.52 -11.93
C PHE A 336 9.93 -0.68 -12.08
N GLU A 337 10.39 -1.03 -13.27
CA GLU A 337 11.81 -1.19 -13.59
C GLU A 337 12.09 -0.48 -14.92
N ALA A 338 13.19 0.27 -14.98
CA ALA A 338 13.63 0.92 -16.20
C ALA A 338 14.24 -0.10 -17.18
N GLY A 339 14.32 0.29 -18.45
CA GLY A 339 14.94 -0.50 -19.50
C GLY A 339 14.09 -0.63 -20.74
N THR A 340 14.51 -1.55 -21.60
CA THR A 340 13.86 -1.83 -22.87
C THR A 340 12.86 -2.97 -22.72
N TYR A 341 11.63 -2.72 -23.16
CA TYR A 341 10.53 -3.67 -23.12
C TYR A 341 10.12 -4.03 -24.55
N THR A 342 10.30 -5.29 -24.91
CA THR A 342 9.69 -5.88 -26.09
C THR A 342 8.24 -6.19 -25.80
N VAL A 343 7.34 -5.63 -26.59
CA VAL A 343 5.89 -5.83 -26.49
C VAL A 343 5.42 -6.60 -27.72
N GLU A 344 5.02 -7.85 -27.52
CA GLU A 344 4.44 -8.69 -28.55
C GLU A 344 2.91 -8.60 -28.52
N PHE A 345 2.31 -8.27 -29.65
CA PHE A 345 0.88 -8.43 -29.88
C PHE A 345 0.63 -9.87 -30.32
N ARG A 346 -0.05 -10.64 -29.47
CA ARG A 346 -0.39 -12.04 -29.75
C ARG A 346 -1.87 -12.20 -29.98
N GLU A 347 -2.24 -12.71 -31.15
CA GLU A 347 -3.59 -13.18 -31.46
C GLU A 347 -3.72 -14.64 -31.06
N TYR A 348 -4.84 -14.99 -30.43
CA TYR A 348 -5.09 -16.35 -29.98
C TYR A 348 -6.13 -17.02 -30.86
N SER A 349 -5.84 -18.26 -31.22
CA SER A 349 -6.74 -19.17 -31.93
C SER A 349 -7.06 -20.36 -31.01
N LEU A 350 -7.86 -21.33 -31.51
CA LEU A 350 -8.09 -22.58 -30.79
C LEU A 350 -6.84 -23.46 -30.67
N SER A 351 -5.85 -23.29 -31.54
CA SER A 351 -4.67 -24.15 -31.65
C SER A 351 -3.39 -23.53 -31.08
N GLY A 352 -3.40 -22.26 -30.69
CA GLY A 352 -2.20 -21.55 -30.26
C GLY A 352 -2.30 -20.04 -30.41
N TYR A 353 -1.16 -19.40 -30.71
CA TYR A 353 -1.10 -17.96 -30.94
C TYR A 353 -0.19 -17.58 -32.11
N THR A 354 -0.51 -16.45 -32.76
CA THR A 354 0.34 -15.79 -33.75
C THR A 354 0.83 -14.45 -33.20
N VAL A 355 2.11 -14.13 -33.41
CA VAL A 355 2.65 -12.80 -33.10
C VAL A 355 2.32 -11.87 -34.27
N ALA A 356 1.39 -10.94 -34.05
CA ALA A 356 0.90 -10.00 -35.06
C ALA A 356 1.78 -8.77 -35.24
N ASN A 357 2.38 -8.29 -34.15
CA ASN A 357 3.35 -7.21 -34.17
C ASN A 357 4.29 -7.33 -32.96
N THR A 358 5.50 -6.79 -33.07
CA THR A 358 6.45 -6.66 -31.97
C THR A 358 7.01 -5.26 -31.97
N VAL A 359 6.84 -4.55 -30.86
CA VAL A 359 7.30 -3.17 -30.70
C VAL A 359 8.20 -3.05 -29.49
N THR A 360 9.09 -2.07 -29.52
CA THR A 360 10.02 -1.80 -28.43
C THR A 360 9.61 -0.52 -27.71
N LEU A 361 9.46 -0.60 -26.38
CA LEU A 361 9.27 0.55 -25.51
C LEU A 361 10.54 0.78 -24.69
N ASN A 362 11.01 2.01 -24.65
CA ASN A 362 12.09 2.42 -23.76
C ASN A 362 11.48 3.11 -22.54
N VAL A 363 11.77 2.57 -21.36
CA VAL A 363 11.30 3.09 -20.08
C VAL A 363 12.49 3.64 -19.32
N LEU A 364 12.43 4.92 -18.96
CA LEU A 364 13.44 5.61 -18.19
C LEU A 364 13.18 5.47 -16.68
N ASP A 365 14.25 5.47 -15.90
CA ASP A 365 14.17 5.50 -14.44
C ASP A 365 13.72 6.90 -13.99
N TYR A 366 12.68 6.96 -13.15
CA TYR A 366 12.06 8.22 -12.73
C TYR A 366 13.03 9.02 -11.86
N ASP A 367 13.53 8.40 -10.79
CA ASP A 367 14.40 9.04 -9.81
C ASP A 367 15.71 9.51 -10.46
N GLN A 368 16.27 8.72 -11.38
CA GLN A 368 17.46 9.11 -12.13
C GLN A 368 17.21 10.31 -13.04
N ALA A 369 16.07 10.34 -13.76
CA ALA A 369 15.73 11.43 -14.67
C ALA A 369 15.39 12.73 -13.92
N GLU A 370 14.68 12.61 -12.79
CA GLU A 370 14.40 13.71 -11.87
C GLU A 370 15.71 14.30 -11.33
N ASN A 371 16.60 13.48 -10.79
CA ASN A 371 17.88 13.95 -10.27
C ASN A 371 18.77 14.59 -11.35
N ALA A 372 18.77 14.04 -12.56
CA ALA A 372 19.48 14.65 -13.69
C ALA A 372 18.90 16.03 -14.05
N TRP A 373 17.58 16.18 -14.02
CA TRP A 373 16.90 17.46 -14.25
C TRP A 373 17.22 18.50 -13.16
N LEU A 374 17.25 18.09 -11.88
CA LEU A 374 17.67 18.95 -10.77
C LEU A 374 19.11 19.46 -10.95
N ILE A 375 20.04 18.54 -11.25
CA ILE A 375 21.46 18.87 -11.46
C ILE A 375 21.63 19.81 -12.66
N ASP A 376 20.91 19.58 -13.76
CA ASP A 376 20.93 20.44 -14.93
C ASP A 376 20.53 21.88 -14.59
N ILE A 377 19.47 22.07 -13.79
CA ILE A 377 19.05 23.40 -13.34
C ILE A 377 20.09 24.04 -12.41
N ILE A 378 20.65 23.29 -11.45
CA ILE A 378 21.73 23.80 -10.58
C ILE A 378 22.90 24.29 -11.44
N ASN A 379 23.35 23.50 -12.40
CA ASN A 379 24.47 23.85 -13.28
C ASN A 379 24.18 25.06 -14.17
N LYS A 380 22.93 25.23 -14.61
CA LYS A 380 22.51 26.37 -15.43
C LYS A 380 22.40 27.69 -14.64
N THR A 381 22.10 27.60 -13.36
CA THR A 381 21.68 28.76 -12.56
C THR A 381 22.71 29.18 -11.51
N THR A 382 23.72 28.34 -11.25
CA THR A 382 24.66 28.56 -10.14
C THR A 382 26.12 28.45 -10.57
N THR A 383 26.99 29.04 -9.75
CA THR A 383 28.45 28.94 -9.87
C THR A 383 29.08 28.42 -8.58
N ALA A 384 30.35 28.02 -8.63
CA ALA A 384 31.04 27.40 -7.49
C ALA A 384 31.27 28.36 -6.32
N ASP A 385 31.38 29.66 -6.59
CA ASP A 385 31.61 30.74 -5.63
C ASP A 385 30.35 31.21 -4.89
N MET A 386 29.15 30.86 -5.38
CA MET A 386 27.89 31.16 -4.71
C MET A 386 27.77 30.39 -3.39
N THR A 387 27.34 31.10 -2.34
CA THR A 387 26.88 30.52 -1.09
C THR A 387 25.63 29.64 -1.30
N PRO A 388 25.31 28.72 -0.38
CA PRO A 388 24.09 27.90 -0.50
C PRO A 388 22.81 28.72 -0.66
N PHE A 389 22.66 29.83 0.06
CA PHE A 389 21.49 30.71 -0.09
C PHE A 389 21.45 31.40 -1.45
N GLU A 390 22.57 31.90 -1.98
CA GLU A 390 22.62 32.49 -3.32
C GLU A 390 22.25 31.47 -4.41
N LYS A 391 22.70 30.22 -4.27
CA LYS A 391 22.32 29.12 -5.16
C LYS A 391 20.81 28.89 -5.12
N MET A 392 20.23 28.80 -3.94
CA MET A 392 18.78 28.62 -3.80
C MET A 392 17.97 29.81 -4.30
N ASP A 393 18.47 31.02 -4.13
CA ASP A 393 17.85 32.24 -4.67
C ASP A 393 17.84 32.22 -6.21
N ALA A 394 18.97 31.84 -6.83
CA ALA A 394 19.11 31.73 -8.29
C ALA A 394 18.22 30.61 -8.88
N ILE A 395 18.22 29.43 -8.25
CA ILE A 395 17.35 28.31 -8.64
C ILE A 395 15.88 28.74 -8.51
N SER A 396 15.50 29.33 -7.38
CA SER A 396 14.13 29.81 -7.14
C SER A 396 13.70 30.90 -8.14
N ALA A 397 14.62 31.78 -8.55
CA ALA A 397 14.36 32.78 -9.57
C ALA A 397 14.11 32.13 -10.94
N TYR A 398 14.97 31.20 -11.35
CA TYR A 398 14.81 30.44 -12.60
C TYR A 398 13.47 29.69 -12.62
N LEU A 399 13.12 29.03 -11.52
CA LEU A 399 11.87 28.29 -11.40
C LEU A 399 10.65 29.23 -11.40
N ARG A 400 10.77 30.49 -10.98
CA ARG A 400 9.66 31.46 -10.99
C ARG A 400 9.52 32.25 -12.29
N GLU A 401 10.35 31.98 -13.29
CA GLU A 401 10.22 32.64 -14.60
C GLU A 401 8.79 32.47 -15.16
N PRO A 402 8.14 33.57 -15.61
CA PRO A 402 6.75 33.53 -16.06
C PRO A 402 6.52 32.48 -17.14
N GLY A 403 5.50 31.64 -16.91
CA GLY A 403 5.09 30.60 -17.87
C GLY A 403 5.88 29.30 -17.81
N ARG A 404 6.96 29.22 -17.01
CA ARG A 404 7.74 27.98 -16.84
C ARG A 404 6.95 26.90 -16.12
N PHE A 405 6.45 27.20 -14.91
CA PHE A 405 5.59 26.28 -14.17
C PHE A 405 4.13 26.72 -14.20
N LYS A 406 3.27 25.72 -14.28
CA LYS A 406 1.82 25.88 -14.17
C LYS A 406 1.32 25.08 -12.98
N TYR A 407 0.22 25.54 -12.40
CA TYR A 407 -0.49 24.71 -11.43
C TYR A 407 -1.01 23.44 -12.14
N LEU A 408 -1.27 22.37 -11.38
CA LEU A 408 -1.94 21.18 -11.90
C LEU A 408 -3.18 21.56 -12.71
N THR A 409 -3.49 20.77 -13.74
CA THR A 409 -4.67 21.05 -14.58
C THR A 409 -5.93 21.02 -13.74
N ARG A 410 -6.75 22.08 -13.84
CA ARG A 410 -8.00 22.21 -13.10
C ARG A 410 -9.19 22.48 -14.01
N TYR A 411 -10.29 21.83 -13.73
CA TYR A 411 -11.57 22.05 -14.37
C TYR A 411 -12.67 22.07 -13.29
N ASN A 412 -13.55 23.08 -13.31
CA ASN A 412 -14.61 23.28 -12.33
C ASN A 412 -14.14 23.13 -10.87
N ASP A 413 -13.08 23.85 -10.49
CA ASP A 413 -12.49 23.84 -9.14
C ASP A 413 -11.93 22.48 -8.65
N HIS A 414 -11.77 21.49 -9.54
CA HIS A 414 -11.15 20.21 -9.21
C HIS A 414 -9.92 19.95 -10.09
N THR A 415 -8.94 19.22 -9.56
CA THR A 415 -7.82 18.71 -10.36
C THR A 415 -8.33 17.59 -11.25
N VAL A 416 -7.94 17.64 -12.52
CA VAL A 416 -8.26 16.62 -13.54
C VAL A 416 -6.99 15.98 -14.06
N ASP A 417 -7.10 14.72 -14.47
CA ASP A 417 -6.01 13.95 -15.04
C ASP A 417 -6.25 13.75 -16.53
N LEU A 418 -5.42 14.37 -17.36
CA LEU A 418 -5.56 14.33 -18.82
C LEU A 418 -4.47 13.44 -19.43
N ALA A 419 -4.84 12.51 -20.29
CA ALA A 419 -3.90 11.64 -20.99
C ALA A 419 -3.12 12.41 -22.07
N ALA A 420 -3.75 13.38 -22.72
CA ALA A 420 -3.11 14.21 -23.74
C ALA A 420 -2.22 15.32 -23.16
N ASP A 421 -2.46 15.74 -21.91
CA ASP A 421 -1.69 16.77 -21.22
C ASP A 421 -1.50 16.44 -19.73
N PRO A 422 -0.67 15.44 -19.42
CA PRO A 422 -0.57 14.86 -18.09
C PRO A 422 -0.01 15.82 -17.04
N ASN A 423 -0.39 15.58 -15.78
CA ASN A 423 0.20 16.25 -14.61
C ASN A 423 1.59 15.67 -14.25
N GLU A 424 1.86 14.41 -14.59
CA GLU A 424 3.08 13.69 -14.21
C GLU A 424 3.85 13.13 -15.43
N PRO A 425 5.20 13.05 -15.35
CA PRO A 425 6.06 13.45 -14.22
C PRO A 425 6.29 14.97 -14.18
N PHE A 426 6.38 15.55 -12.98
CA PHE A 426 6.34 17.00 -12.79
C PHE A 426 7.53 17.76 -13.44
N PHE A 427 8.66 17.09 -13.65
CA PHE A 427 9.87 17.67 -14.26
C PHE A 427 9.83 17.66 -15.80
N VAL A 428 8.91 16.89 -16.39
CA VAL A 428 8.61 16.94 -17.83
C VAL A 428 7.44 17.87 -18.09
N THR A 429 6.40 17.80 -17.26
CA THR A 429 5.14 18.52 -17.47
C THR A 429 5.19 19.96 -16.94
N TYR A 430 6.11 20.24 -16.01
CA TYR A 430 6.19 21.50 -15.27
C TYR A 430 4.86 21.86 -14.55
N ARG A 431 4.06 20.85 -14.19
CA ARG A 431 2.78 21.01 -13.48
C ARG A 431 2.95 20.72 -12.00
N TRP A 432 2.96 21.76 -11.17
CA TRP A 432 3.27 21.67 -9.74
C TRP A 432 2.06 22.06 -8.89
N ASN A 433 1.90 21.44 -7.72
CA ASN A 433 0.96 21.91 -6.70
C ASN A 433 1.71 22.42 -5.45
N SER A 434 0.93 22.78 -4.44
CA SER A 434 1.45 23.25 -3.16
C SER A 434 2.19 22.18 -2.34
N SER A 435 2.10 20.91 -2.72
CA SER A 435 2.92 19.82 -2.14
C SER A 435 4.22 19.61 -2.90
N THR A 436 4.18 19.66 -4.24
CA THR A 436 5.36 19.47 -5.10
C THR A 436 6.37 20.59 -4.88
N SER A 437 5.92 21.85 -4.82
CA SER A 437 6.79 23.02 -4.67
C SER A 437 7.79 22.89 -3.50
N PRO A 438 7.35 22.72 -2.23
CA PRO A 438 8.30 22.59 -1.12
C PRO A 438 9.10 21.27 -1.16
N SER A 439 8.57 20.18 -1.73
CA SER A 439 9.30 18.91 -1.86
C SER A 439 10.53 19.07 -2.75
N VAL A 440 10.32 19.55 -3.97
CA VAL A 440 11.38 19.66 -4.98
C VAL A 440 12.39 20.75 -4.61
N LEU A 441 11.95 21.86 -4.00
CA LEU A 441 12.88 22.86 -3.47
C LEU A 441 13.74 22.31 -2.32
N GLY A 442 13.22 21.38 -1.52
CA GLY A 442 14.01 20.67 -0.53
C GLY A 442 15.07 19.77 -1.18
N GLU A 443 14.72 19.04 -2.24
CA GLU A 443 15.66 18.21 -3.00
C GLU A 443 16.77 19.05 -3.67
N PHE A 444 16.43 20.23 -4.21
CA PHE A 444 17.44 21.20 -4.65
C PHE A 444 18.38 21.61 -3.51
N ALA A 445 17.84 21.90 -2.33
CA ALA A 445 18.64 22.29 -1.16
C ALA A 445 19.55 21.14 -0.68
N GLU A 446 19.08 19.89 -0.72
CA GLU A 446 19.88 18.70 -0.43
C GLU A 446 21.07 18.56 -1.40
N LEU A 447 20.84 18.77 -2.70
CA LEU A 447 21.88 18.71 -3.73
C LEU A 447 22.86 19.89 -3.67
N VAL A 448 22.37 21.10 -3.38
CA VAL A 448 23.21 22.28 -3.17
C VAL A 448 24.10 22.11 -1.93
N GLY A 449 23.55 21.52 -0.86
CA GLY A 449 24.25 21.25 0.40
C GLY A 449 24.57 22.52 1.21
N GLY A 450 25.08 22.32 2.43
CA GLY A 450 25.52 23.42 3.31
C GLY A 450 24.42 24.04 4.19
N PHE A 451 23.23 23.45 4.24
CA PHE A 451 22.15 23.82 5.17
C PHE A 451 22.22 22.99 6.46
N ASP A 452 22.00 23.64 7.60
CA ASP A 452 21.91 23.00 8.91
C ASP A 452 20.54 22.32 9.11
N ASP A 453 19.49 22.87 8.50
CA ASP A 453 18.13 22.34 8.53
C ASP A 453 17.39 22.61 7.21
N ILE A 454 16.62 21.61 6.78
CA ILE A 454 15.72 21.66 5.62
C ILE A 454 14.34 21.26 6.13
N HIS A 455 13.48 22.24 6.36
CA HIS A 455 12.21 22.04 7.06
C HIS A 455 11.01 22.24 6.12
N TYR A 456 10.26 21.15 5.90
CA TYR A 456 9.09 21.11 5.01
C TYR A 456 7.81 21.49 5.75
N CYS A 457 7.20 22.63 5.40
CA CYS A 457 6.05 23.16 6.13
C CYS A 457 4.70 22.51 5.76
N PHE A 458 4.63 21.67 4.71
CA PHE A 458 3.38 21.12 4.17
C PHE A 458 2.54 20.34 5.20
N GLY A 459 3.20 19.68 6.16
CA GLY A 459 2.55 18.87 7.19
C GLY A 459 2.42 19.52 8.57
N ASP A 460 2.93 20.74 8.76
CA ASP A 460 3.06 21.34 10.10
C ASP A 460 1.75 21.81 10.72
N TYR A 461 0.82 22.23 9.86
CA TYR A 461 -0.40 22.92 10.26
C TYR A 461 -1.64 22.14 9.85
N PRO A 462 -2.72 22.15 10.66
CA PRO A 462 -3.99 21.55 10.27
C PRO A 462 -4.50 22.15 8.95
N VAL A 463 -4.85 21.28 8.00
CA VAL A 463 -5.39 21.66 6.69
C VAL A 463 -6.58 22.61 6.88
N GLY A 464 -6.55 23.75 6.18
CA GLY A 464 -7.59 24.79 6.24
C GLY A 464 -7.41 25.84 7.35
N SER A 465 -6.39 25.73 8.20
CA SER A 465 -6.06 26.79 9.17
C SER A 465 -5.39 27.99 8.48
N PRO A 466 -5.46 29.21 9.06
CA PRO A 466 -4.74 30.37 8.53
C PRO A 466 -3.23 30.12 8.38
N SER A 467 -2.62 29.43 9.35
CA SER A 467 -1.21 29.06 9.28
C SER A 467 -0.92 28.08 8.15
N TRP A 468 -1.80 27.10 7.92
CA TRP A 468 -1.68 26.20 6.77
C TRP A 468 -1.70 26.98 5.46
N SER A 469 -2.66 27.90 5.26
CA SER A 469 -2.77 28.68 4.03
C SER A 469 -1.52 29.52 3.72
N ILE A 470 -0.80 29.97 4.76
CA ILE A 470 0.44 30.75 4.61
C ILE A 470 1.66 29.86 4.35
N TRP A 471 1.76 28.71 5.03
CA TRP A 471 3.02 27.98 5.12
C TRP A 471 3.06 26.66 4.37
N HIS A 472 1.93 26.04 4.02
CA HIS A 472 1.92 24.66 3.53
C HIS A 472 2.79 24.44 2.28
N TYR A 473 2.96 25.46 1.43
CA TYR A 473 3.70 25.37 0.18
C TYR A 473 5.17 25.84 0.28
N VAL A 474 5.68 26.02 1.50
CA VAL A 474 7.00 26.59 1.80
C VAL A 474 7.97 25.52 2.31
N VAL A 475 9.23 25.60 1.87
CA VAL A 475 10.37 24.96 2.54
C VAL A 475 11.22 26.03 3.22
N LYS A 476 11.66 25.77 4.45
CA LYS A 476 12.53 26.65 5.23
C LYS A 476 13.93 26.09 5.26
N LEU A 477 14.91 26.91 4.91
CA LEU A 477 16.32 26.52 4.86
C LEU A 477 17.10 27.36 5.86
N THR A 478 17.91 26.70 6.69
CA THR A 478 18.61 27.34 7.81
C THR A 478 20.13 27.15 7.72
N ILE A 479 20.89 28.22 7.97
CA ILE A 479 22.35 28.20 8.19
C ILE A 479 22.65 29.08 9.40
N GLY A 480 23.21 28.50 10.46
CA GLY A 480 23.43 29.15 11.75
C GLY A 480 22.13 29.71 12.32
N ASN A 481 22.05 31.04 12.42
CA ASN A 481 20.87 31.75 12.93
C ASN A 481 19.98 32.34 11.82
N GLU A 482 20.33 32.16 10.55
CA GLU A 482 19.58 32.68 9.41
C GLU A 482 18.65 31.59 8.87
N THR A 483 17.37 31.94 8.64
CA THR A 483 16.39 31.06 8.00
C THR A 483 15.70 31.79 6.87
N ARG A 484 15.69 31.20 5.67
CA ARG A 484 15.01 31.73 4.48
C ARG A 484 13.89 30.79 4.04
N ASN A 485 12.83 31.38 3.49
CA ASN A 485 11.63 30.66 3.05
C ASN A 485 11.61 30.60 1.52
N TYR A 486 11.43 29.42 0.96
CA TYR A 486 11.38 29.20 -0.49
C TYR A 486 10.05 28.58 -0.90
N ALA A 487 9.49 29.11 -1.99
CA ALA A 487 8.31 28.57 -2.65
C ALA A 487 8.27 29.03 -4.11
N VAL A 488 7.82 28.15 -5.01
CA VAL A 488 7.69 28.45 -6.45
C VAL A 488 6.27 28.25 -6.97
N CYS A 489 5.38 27.62 -6.19
CA CYS A 489 3.97 27.50 -6.54
C CYS A 489 3.31 28.89 -6.68
N PRO A 490 2.59 29.16 -7.79
CA PRO A 490 1.85 30.41 -7.96
C PRO A 490 0.78 30.59 -6.87
N MET A 491 0.49 31.85 -6.49
CA MET A 491 -0.54 32.18 -5.49
C MET A 491 -1.99 31.98 -6.00
N GLY A 492 -2.18 31.73 -7.29
CA GLY A 492 -3.48 31.44 -7.92
C GLY A 492 -3.38 30.26 -8.88
N SER A 493 -4.52 29.67 -9.26
CA SER A 493 -4.49 28.52 -10.18
C SER A 493 -4.20 28.96 -11.61
N THR A 494 -2.97 28.72 -12.06
CA THR A 494 -2.53 28.93 -13.45
C THR A 494 -2.81 27.71 -14.36
N GLY A 495 -3.47 26.68 -13.82
CA GLY A 495 -3.79 25.43 -14.51
C GLY A 495 -5.26 25.29 -14.92
N ASN A 496 -6.09 26.32 -14.74
CA ASN A 496 -7.51 26.29 -15.08
C ASN A 496 -7.71 26.16 -16.59
N ILE A 497 -8.58 25.25 -17.00
CA ILE A 497 -9.05 25.07 -18.39
C ILE A 497 -10.56 25.33 -18.46
N GLU A 498 -11.02 25.90 -19.57
CA GLU A 498 -12.44 26.20 -19.79
C GLU A 498 -13.25 24.94 -20.15
N GLU A 499 -12.61 23.96 -20.78
CA GLU A 499 -13.23 22.70 -21.20
C GLU A 499 -12.20 21.56 -21.20
N ILE A 500 -12.68 20.34 -20.97
CA ILE A 500 -11.90 19.11 -21.18
C ILE A 500 -12.07 18.70 -22.64
N LYS A 501 -10.98 18.83 -23.42
CA LYS A 501 -10.97 18.41 -24.83
C LYS A 501 -10.73 16.90 -24.91
N MET A 502 -11.76 16.16 -25.31
CA MET A 502 -11.67 14.71 -25.51
C MET A 502 -10.71 14.39 -26.66
N ILE A 503 -9.94 13.33 -26.50
CA ILE A 503 -9.00 12.85 -27.52
C ILE A 503 -9.77 12.33 -28.74
N ASP A 504 -9.42 12.83 -29.93
CA ASP A 504 -9.88 12.27 -31.20
C ASP A 504 -8.94 11.16 -31.67
N PHE A 505 -9.32 9.90 -31.47
CA PHE A 505 -8.55 8.74 -31.91
C PHE A 505 -8.47 8.55 -33.43
N SER A 506 -9.18 9.37 -34.22
CA SER A 506 -8.98 9.42 -35.67
C SER A 506 -7.85 10.36 -36.10
N ASP A 507 -7.42 11.28 -35.22
CA ASP A 507 -6.25 12.14 -35.43
C ASP A 507 -5.06 11.67 -34.59
N LEU A 508 -4.07 11.07 -35.26
CA LEU A 508 -2.87 10.52 -34.61
C LEU A 508 -1.70 11.52 -34.58
N SER A 509 -1.86 12.74 -35.10
CA SER A 509 -0.78 13.71 -35.27
C SER A 509 -0.08 14.09 -33.97
N ASN A 510 -0.87 14.20 -32.89
CA ASN A 510 -0.41 14.53 -31.54
C ASN A 510 0.06 13.31 -30.73
N MET A 511 -0.05 12.09 -31.27
CA MET A 511 0.35 10.87 -30.58
C MET A 511 1.77 10.45 -30.98
N ARG A 512 2.44 9.74 -30.08
CA ARG A 512 3.73 9.08 -30.36
C ARG A 512 3.49 7.64 -30.76
N LYS A 513 3.74 7.27 -32.02
CA LYS A 513 3.79 5.86 -32.43
C LYS A 513 5.03 5.20 -31.81
N PHE A 514 4.88 4.03 -31.20
CA PHE A 514 6.02 3.19 -30.83
C PHE A 514 6.16 2.02 -31.80
N GLY A 515 7.40 1.62 -32.06
CA GLY A 515 7.74 0.65 -33.11
C GLY A 515 8.38 1.33 -34.31
#